data_AF-A0A7J4TBV4-F1
#
_entry.id   AF-A0A7J4TBV4-F1
#
_cell.length_a   1.000
_cell.length_b   1.000
_cell.length_c   1.000
_cell.angle_alpha   90.00
_cell.angle_beta   90.00
_cell.angle_gamma   90.00
#
_symmetry.space_group_name_H-M   'P 1'
#
loop_
_entity.id
_entity.type
_entity.pdbx_description
1 polymer ?
#
loop_
_entity_poly.entity_id
_entity_poly.type
_entity_poly.pdbx_seq_one_letter_code
_entity_poly.pdbx_strand_id
1 'polypeptide(L)'
;MTTTYAFQRYDAGRMARAYGRSLPISTKKSIELCSLLRNKPVAKATSILGDIAAKKQALRLTRFNKNTGHKKGIGPGRYPAKASDYLLKLLKSAEKNAVFKGLSAKDMIIGHITANKASSAWHYGRQRRRKMKRTHIEVVLVEAKGKPTAKKEPAHSGEGKKHD
;
A
#
# COMPACT_ATOMS: atom_id res chain seq x y z
N MET A 1 18.31 -7.64 7.73
CA MET A 1 18.28 -6.58 6.69
C MET A 1 17.20 -5.56 7.03
N THR A 2 17.60 -4.35 7.41
CA THR A 2 16.67 -3.25 7.70
C THR A 2 16.22 -2.61 6.39
N THR A 3 14.92 -2.35 6.25
CA THR A 3 14.37 -1.73 5.02
C THR A 3 14.30 -0.21 5.20
N THR A 4 15.00 0.53 4.36
CA THR A 4 14.95 2.00 4.33
C THR A 4 13.72 2.46 3.54
N TYR A 5 12.89 3.29 4.16
CA TYR A 5 11.74 3.93 3.52
C TYR A 5 12.17 5.24 2.86
N ALA A 6 11.51 5.64 1.76
CA ALA A 6 11.74 6.98 1.20
C ALA A 6 11.06 8.05 2.05
N PHE A 7 9.98 7.71 2.75
CA PHE A 7 9.32 8.60 3.69
C PHE A 7 10.11 8.69 5.01
N GLN A 8 10.69 9.87 5.27
CA GLN A 8 11.55 10.10 6.44
C GLN A 8 10.82 10.62 7.68
N ARG A 9 9.69 11.33 7.53
CA ARG A 9 8.97 12.00 8.63
C ARG A 9 8.03 11.06 9.38
N TYR A 10 8.56 9.94 9.85
CA TYR A 10 7.78 8.89 10.46
C TYR A 10 7.49 9.16 11.94
N ASP A 11 6.21 9.30 12.30
CA ASP A 11 5.74 9.42 13.68
C ASP A 11 5.08 8.11 14.13
N ALA A 12 5.73 7.41 15.06
CA ALA A 12 5.24 6.11 15.55
C ALA A 12 3.89 6.20 16.26
N GLY A 13 3.57 7.34 16.88
CA GLY A 13 2.33 7.53 17.65
C GLY A 13 1.11 7.82 16.80
N ARG A 14 1.27 8.10 15.51
CA ARG A 14 0.17 8.51 14.61
C ARG A 14 0.19 7.82 13.26
N MET A 15 1.25 7.06 12.97
CA MET A 15 1.46 6.46 11.66
C MET A 15 1.75 4.97 11.74
N ALA A 16 1.21 4.23 10.78
CA ALA A 16 1.55 2.84 10.53
C ALA A 16 2.18 2.70 9.14
N ARG A 17 3.14 1.80 8.98
CA ARG A 17 3.82 1.59 7.70
C ARG A 17 3.89 0.12 7.33
N ALA A 18 3.90 -0.16 6.03
CA ALA A 18 4.14 -1.50 5.49
C ALA A 18 4.99 -1.40 4.23
N TYR A 19 5.75 -2.47 3.96
CA TYR A 19 6.66 -2.54 2.82
C TYR A 19 6.51 -3.87 2.06
N GLY A 20 6.15 -3.78 0.79
CA GLY A 20 6.15 -4.89 -0.15
C GLY A 20 7.48 -4.97 -0.90
N ARG A 21 8.34 -5.92 -0.52
CA ARG A 21 9.65 -6.10 -1.16
C ARG A 21 9.57 -6.99 -2.40
N SER A 22 10.13 -6.53 -3.51
CA SER A 22 10.29 -7.33 -4.75
C SER A 22 9.01 -8.03 -5.23
N LEU A 23 7.88 -7.33 -5.18
CA LEU A 23 6.58 -7.86 -5.61
C LEU A 23 6.58 -8.17 -7.11
N PRO A 24 6.01 -9.30 -7.58
CA PRO A 24 6.02 -9.72 -8.99
C PRO A 24 4.95 -8.99 -9.83
N ILE A 25 4.96 -7.67 -9.77
CA ILE A 25 4.00 -6.76 -10.40
C ILE A 25 4.72 -5.72 -11.27
N SER A 26 3.97 -5.00 -12.09
CA SER A 26 4.54 -4.02 -13.01
C SER A 26 4.71 -2.66 -12.33
N THR A 27 5.94 -2.16 -12.25
CA THR A 27 6.24 -0.84 -11.67
C THR A 27 5.40 0.28 -12.28
N LYS A 28 5.27 0.32 -13.61
CA LYS A 28 4.48 1.34 -14.31
C LYS A 28 3.01 1.38 -13.87
N LYS A 29 2.38 0.21 -13.71
CA LYS A 29 0.97 0.13 -13.28
C LYS A 29 0.84 0.39 -11.77
N SER A 30 1.81 -0.07 -10.98
CA SER A 30 1.88 0.26 -9.56
C SER A 30 2.01 1.76 -9.32
N ILE A 31 2.82 2.49 -10.10
CA ILE A 31 2.94 3.96 -9.98
C ILE A 31 1.58 4.66 -10.19
N GLU A 32 0.84 4.27 -11.22
CA GLU A 32 -0.49 4.85 -11.51
C GLU A 32 -1.50 4.50 -10.40
N LEU A 33 -1.47 3.27 -9.87
CA LEU A 33 -2.28 2.88 -8.72
C LEU A 33 -1.91 3.70 -7.46
N CYS A 34 -0.63 3.81 -7.14
CA CYS A 34 -0.18 4.61 -5.98
C CYS A 34 -0.61 6.07 -6.13
N SER A 35 -0.54 6.63 -7.34
CA SER A 35 -1.01 7.99 -7.62
C SER A 35 -2.53 8.12 -7.40
N LEU A 36 -3.32 7.12 -7.79
CA LEU A 36 -4.76 7.12 -7.56
C LEU A 36 -5.11 7.01 -6.07
N LEU A 37 -4.35 6.25 -5.28
CA LEU A 37 -4.69 5.95 -3.89
C LEU A 37 -4.21 6.99 -2.88
N ARG A 38 -3.25 7.84 -3.25
CA ARG A 38 -2.69 8.86 -2.36
C ARG A 38 -3.79 9.76 -1.81
N ASN A 39 -3.69 10.10 -0.51
CA ASN A 39 -4.62 10.97 0.22
C ASN A 39 -6.06 10.44 0.30
N LYS A 40 -6.28 9.13 0.09
CA LYS A 40 -7.60 8.53 0.28
C LYS A 40 -7.71 7.83 1.65
N PRO A 41 -8.90 7.81 2.26
CA PRO A 41 -9.19 6.93 3.38
C PRO A 41 -8.93 5.48 2.98
N VAL A 42 -8.41 4.67 3.90
CA VAL A 42 -8.04 3.28 3.60
C VAL A 42 -9.26 2.47 3.14
N ALA A 43 -10.43 2.67 3.76
CA ALA A 43 -11.68 2.02 3.35
C ALA A 43 -12.09 2.33 1.89
N LYS A 44 -11.87 3.58 1.44
CA LYS A 44 -12.13 3.96 0.04
C LYS A 44 -11.09 3.36 -0.90
N ALA A 45 -9.83 3.32 -0.47
CA ALA A 45 -8.75 2.73 -1.24
C ALA A 45 -8.93 1.22 -1.47
N THR A 46 -9.35 0.48 -0.44
CA THR A 46 -9.62 -0.96 -0.55
C THR A 46 -10.79 -1.26 -1.48
N SER A 47 -11.87 -0.47 -1.40
CA SER A 47 -13.00 -0.55 -2.34
C SER A 47 -12.56 -0.32 -3.80
N ILE A 48 -11.86 0.79 -4.09
CA ILE A 48 -11.34 1.11 -5.42
C ILE A 48 -10.45 -0.03 -5.98
N LEU A 49 -9.55 -0.56 -5.15
CA LEU A 49 -8.67 -1.65 -5.56
C LEU A 49 -9.44 -2.93 -5.88
N GLY A 50 -10.47 -3.25 -5.08
CA GLY A 50 -11.37 -4.37 -5.32
C GLY A 50 -12.12 -4.23 -6.64
N ASP A 51 -12.66 -3.04 -6.93
CA ASP A 51 -13.35 -2.77 -8.19
C ASP A 51 -12.44 -2.84 -9.41
N ILE A 52 -11.18 -2.39 -9.28
CA ILE A 52 -10.18 -2.53 -10.34
C ILE A 52 -9.81 -4.00 -10.56
N ALA A 53 -9.67 -4.78 -9.48
CA ALA A 53 -9.38 -6.22 -9.56
C ALA A 53 -10.53 -6.98 -10.24
N ALA A 54 -11.78 -6.63 -9.90
CA ALA A 54 -13.01 -7.14 -10.51
C ALA A 54 -13.31 -6.55 -11.90
N LYS A 55 -12.46 -5.65 -12.43
CA LYS A 55 -12.62 -4.95 -13.71
C LYS A 55 -13.89 -4.09 -13.83
N LYS A 56 -14.51 -3.72 -12.71
CA LYS A 56 -15.67 -2.81 -12.66
C LYS A 56 -15.25 -1.36 -12.88
N GLN A 57 -14.17 -0.95 -12.24
CA GLN A 57 -13.60 0.39 -12.37
C GLN A 57 -12.27 0.35 -13.13
N ALA A 58 -12.12 1.19 -14.16
CA ALA A 58 -10.86 1.30 -14.89
C ALA A 58 -9.89 2.29 -14.21
N LEU A 59 -8.61 1.95 -14.19
CA LEU A 59 -7.55 2.86 -13.80
C LEU A 59 -7.21 3.78 -14.97
N ARG A 60 -7.40 5.09 -14.79
CA ARG A 60 -6.89 6.11 -15.72
C ARG A 60 -5.36 6.09 -15.70
N LEU A 61 -4.74 6.06 -16.88
CA LEU A 61 -3.29 6.10 -17.04
C LEU A 61 -2.88 7.51 -17.44
N THR A 62 -2.03 8.14 -16.64
CA THR A 62 -1.58 9.52 -16.86
C THR A 62 -0.17 9.59 -17.44
N ARG A 63 0.79 8.89 -16.83
CA ARG A 63 2.21 8.89 -17.22
C ARG A 63 2.52 7.81 -18.25
N PHE A 64 1.93 6.62 -18.11
CA PHE A 64 2.25 5.46 -18.96
C PHE A 64 1.07 5.07 -19.86
N ASN A 65 0.66 6.00 -20.72
CA ASN A 65 -0.56 5.93 -21.53
C ASN A 65 -0.33 5.71 -23.04
N LYS A 66 0.91 5.71 -23.54
CA LYS A 66 1.22 5.44 -24.97
C LYS A 66 0.56 4.13 -25.45
N ASN A 67 -0.06 4.17 -26.63
CA ASN A 67 -0.76 3.04 -27.29
C ASN A 67 -1.78 2.34 -26.37
N THR A 68 -2.46 3.11 -25.50
CA THR A 68 -3.50 2.57 -24.62
C THR A 68 -4.88 2.94 -25.16
N GLY A 69 -5.72 1.92 -25.37
CA GLY A 69 -7.12 2.12 -25.74
C GLY A 69 -7.89 2.93 -24.69
N HIS A 70 -8.82 3.75 -25.17
CA HIS A 70 -9.65 4.60 -24.34
C HIS A 70 -10.76 3.80 -23.64
N LYS A 71 -11.20 4.32 -22.50
CA LYS A 71 -12.33 3.85 -21.71
C LYS A 71 -13.30 5.01 -21.53
N LYS A 72 -14.60 4.69 -21.56
CA LYS A 72 -15.70 5.67 -21.48
C LYS A 72 -15.49 6.59 -20.27
N GLY A 73 -15.53 7.90 -20.50
CA GLY A 73 -15.45 8.93 -19.45
C GLY A 73 -14.08 9.19 -18.83
N ILE A 74 -13.04 8.37 -19.09
CA ILE A 74 -11.72 8.53 -18.43
C ILE A 74 -10.53 8.67 -19.40
N GLY A 75 -10.74 8.41 -20.69
CA GLY A 75 -9.68 8.38 -21.69
C GLY A 75 -8.81 7.11 -21.57
N PRO A 76 -7.48 7.17 -21.73
CA PRO A 76 -6.63 5.98 -21.71
C PRO A 76 -6.70 5.26 -20.35
N GLY A 77 -7.13 3.99 -20.36
CA GLY A 77 -7.38 3.24 -19.14
C GLY A 77 -7.15 1.74 -19.23
N ARG A 78 -6.78 1.11 -18.12
CA ARG A 78 -6.56 -0.35 -18.00
C ARG A 78 -7.04 -0.88 -16.64
N TYR A 79 -7.10 -2.19 -16.50
CA TYR A 79 -7.47 -2.89 -15.26
C TYR A 79 -6.30 -3.73 -14.74
N PRO A 80 -5.38 -3.16 -13.94
CA PRO A 80 -4.21 -3.88 -13.44
C PRO A 80 -4.54 -4.83 -12.27
N ALA A 81 -5.38 -5.84 -12.50
CA ALA A 81 -5.92 -6.73 -11.46
C ALA A 81 -4.85 -7.31 -10.54
N LYS A 82 -3.80 -7.93 -11.11
CA LYS A 82 -2.69 -8.49 -10.34
C LYS A 82 -2.05 -7.47 -9.39
N ALA A 83 -1.80 -6.23 -9.86
CA ALA A 83 -1.18 -5.22 -9.01
C ALA A 83 -2.13 -4.80 -7.88
N SER A 84 -3.42 -4.66 -8.18
CA SER A 84 -4.45 -4.35 -7.17
C SER A 84 -4.51 -5.39 -6.06
N ASP A 85 -4.45 -6.69 -6.38
CA ASP A 85 -4.47 -7.76 -5.37
C ASP A 85 -3.28 -7.68 -4.41
N TYR A 86 -2.08 -7.39 -4.93
CA TYR A 86 -0.90 -7.20 -4.08
C TYR A 86 -0.99 -5.94 -3.23
N LEU A 87 -1.51 -4.83 -3.76
CA LEU A 87 -1.73 -3.62 -2.97
C LEU A 87 -2.79 -3.83 -1.88
N LEU A 88 -3.86 -4.57 -2.14
CA LEU A 88 -4.88 -4.92 -1.14
C LEU A 88 -4.26 -5.68 0.03
N LYS A 89 -3.41 -6.68 -0.25
CA LYS A 89 -2.69 -7.42 0.79
C LYS A 89 -1.76 -6.51 1.60
N LEU A 90 -1.08 -5.57 0.93
CA LEU A 90 -0.19 -4.62 1.59
C LEU A 90 -0.94 -3.62 2.48
N LEU A 91 -2.08 -3.09 2.02
CA LEU A 91 -2.93 -2.20 2.83
C LEU A 91 -3.47 -2.92 4.06
N LYS A 92 -3.97 -4.15 3.92
CA LYS A 92 -4.39 -4.98 5.07
C LYS A 92 -3.26 -5.21 6.06
N SER A 93 -2.03 -5.40 5.58
CA SER A 93 -0.85 -5.49 6.46
C SER A 93 -0.58 -4.17 7.18
N ALA A 94 -0.74 -3.03 6.52
CA ALA A 94 -0.56 -1.72 7.14
C ALA A 94 -1.64 -1.42 8.19
N GLU A 95 -2.89 -1.82 7.93
CA GLU A 95 -4.00 -1.74 8.89
C GLU A 95 -3.72 -2.60 10.13
N LYS A 96 -3.27 -3.85 9.95
CA LYS A 96 -2.86 -4.71 11.08
C LYS A 96 -1.74 -4.07 11.90
N ASN A 97 -0.78 -3.43 11.25
CA ASN A 97 0.29 -2.71 11.94
C ASN A 97 -0.22 -1.47 12.70
N ALA A 98 -1.31 -0.83 12.23
CA ALA A 98 -1.96 0.27 12.93
C ALA A 98 -2.69 -0.22 14.19
N VAL A 99 -3.47 -1.30 14.06
CA VAL A 99 -4.17 -1.93 15.18
C VAL A 99 -3.18 -2.40 16.25
N PHE A 100 -2.07 -3.02 15.83
CA PHE A 100 -1.01 -3.43 16.76
C PHE A 100 -0.41 -2.27 17.56
N LYS A 101 -0.43 -1.05 17.01
CA LYS A 101 0.04 0.17 17.68
C LYS A 101 -1.04 0.88 18.49
N GLY A 102 -2.24 0.31 18.58
CA GLY A 102 -3.37 0.93 19.26
C GLY A 102 -4.02 2.09 18.50
N LEU A 103 -3.72 2.25 17.21
CA LEU A 103 -4.30 3.31 16.38
C LEU A 103 -5.68 2.89 15.83
N SER A 104 -6.59 3.84 15.64
CA SER A 104 -7.89 3.58 15.02
C SER A 104 -7.71 3.27 13.53
N ALA A 105 -7.89 2.00 13.14
CA ALA A 105 -7.79 1.59 11.74
C ALA A 105 -8.88 2.21 10.84
N LYS A 106 -10.03 2.60 11.41
CA LYS A 106 -11.16 3.18 10.67
C LYS A 106 -10.84 4.59 10.16
N ASP A 107 -10.05 5.35 10.91
CA ASP A 107 -9.77 6.76 10.65
C ASP A 107 -8.43 6.97 9.92
N MET A 108 -7.89 5.91 9.33
CA MET A 108 -6.62 5.95 8.62
C MET A 108 -6.76 6.50 7.20
N ILE A 109 -5.84 7.39 6.85
CA ILE A 109 -5.65 7.94 5.50
C ILE A 109 -4.30 7.47 4.97
N ILE A 110 -4.22 7.18 3.67
CA ILE A 110 -2.95 6.90 3.00
C ILE A 110 -2.18 8.23 2.82
N GLY A 111 -1.31 8.54 3.78
CA GLY A 111 -0.48 9.75 3.74
C GLY A 111 0.69 9.64 2.76
N HIS A 112 1.29 8.45 2.64
CA HIS A 112 2.35 8.20 1.67
C HIS A 112 2.20 6.83 1.02
N ILE A 113 2.37 6.79 -0.30
CA ILE A 113 2.43 5.55 -1.06
C ILE A 113 3.27 5.75 -2.31
N THR A 114 4.25 4.86 -2.51
CA THR A 114 5.14 4.92 -3.67
C THR A 114 5.45 3.52 -4.19
N ALA A 115 5.85 3.45 -5.46
CA ALA A 115 6.25 2.22 -6.13
C ALA A 115 7.59 2.44 -6.84
N ASN A 116 8.59 1.69 -6.43
CA ASN A 116 9.96 1.76 -6.95
C ASN A 116 10.33 0.48 -7.69
N LYS A 117 11.17 0.59 -8.72
CA LYS A 117 11.66 -0.58 -9.46
C LYS A 117 12.56 -1.42 -8.55
N ALA A 118 12.32 -2.73 -8.49
CA ALA A 118 13.17 -3.65 -7.76
C ALA A 118 14.22 -4.30 -8.67
N SER A 119 15.21 -4.93 -8.05
CA SER A 119 16.10 -5.86 -8.77
C SER A 119 15.27 -6.95 -9.43
N SER A 120 15.64 -7.31 -10.66
CA SER A 120 14.87 -8.23 -11.50
C SER A 120 15.79 -9.27 -12.13
N ALA A 121 15.43 -10.53 -11.95
CA ALA A 121 16.07 -11.64 -12.63
C ALA A 121 15.66 -11.68 -14.11
N TRP A 122 16.51 -12.29 -14.93
CA TRP A 122 16.17 -12.60 -16.31
C TRP A 122 15.27 -13.84 -16.38
N HIS A 123 14.36 -13.89 -17.36
CA HIS A 123 13.69 -15.13 -17.71
C HIS A 123 14.71 -16.12 -18.29
N TYR A 124 14.53 -17.40 -17.97
CA TYR A 124 15.37 -18.50 -18.48
C TYR A 124 15.09 -18.77 -19.99
N GLY A 125 16.05 -19.38 -20.67
CA GLY A 125 15.91 -19.86 -22.06
C GLY A 125 16.70 -19.08 -23.11
N ARG A 126 16.18 -17.95 -23.61
CA ARG A 126 16.73 -17.26 -24.80
C ARG A 126 17.88 -16.30 -24.48
N GLN A 127 18.82 -16.13 -25.43
CA GLN A 127 19.91 -15.15 -25.34
C GLN A 127 19.38 -13.70 -25.27
N ARG A 128 18.44 -13.31 -26.15
CA ARG A 128 17.64 -12.06 -26.03
C ARG A 128 16.46 -12.24 -25.07
N ARG A 129 16.76 -12.59 -23.83
CA ARG A 129 15.77 -12.76 -22.74
C ARG A 129 15.15 -11.45 -22.29
N ARG A 130 14.00 -11.52 -21.63
CA ARG A 130 13.36 -10.38 -20.95
C ARG A 130 13.63 -10.42 -19.45
N LYS A 131 13.63 -9.26 -18.80
CA LYS A 131 13.68 -9.16 -17.34
C LYS A 131 12.29 -9.36 -16.74
N MET A 132 12.22 -10.09 -15.64
CA MET A 132 11.00 -10.20 -14.83
C MET A 132 10.61 -8.83 -14.28
N LYS A 133 9.31 -8.59 -14.11
CA LYS A 133 8.83 -7.36 -13.48
C LYS A 133 8.81 -7.54 -11.97
N ARG A 134 9.56 -6.69 -11.27
CA ARG A 134 9.63 -6.65 -9.82
C ARG A 134 9.53 -5.21 -9.32
N THR A 135 8.77 -4.99 -8.26
CA THR A 135 8.49 -3.65 -7.72
C THR A 135 8.52 -3.66 -6.19
N HIS A 136 9.18 -2.66 -5.61
CA HIS A 136 9.05 -2.34 -4.20
C HIS A 136 7.88 -1.38 -4.02
N ILE A 137 7.02 -1.61 -3.04
CA ILE A 137 5.95 -0.68 -2.67
C ILE A 137 6.10 -0.38 -1.19
N GLU A 138 6.03 0.90 -0.84
CA GLU A 138 5.92 1.34 0.55
C GLU A 138 4.60 2.08 0.73
N VAL A 139 3.99 1.88 1.90
CA VAL A 139 2.77 2.55 2.34
C VAL A 139 2.99 3.09 3.74
N VAL A 140 2.54 4.32 3.97
CA VAL A 140 2.38 4.93 5.29
C VAL A 140 0.95 5.40 5.43
N LEU A 141 0.29 4.86 6.46
CA LEU A 141 -1.01 5.29 6.93
C LEU A 141 -0.82 6.33 8.02
N VAL A 142 -1.68 7.34 8.03
CA VAL A 142 -1.69 8.44 8.98
C VAL A 142 -3.09 8.56 9.53
N GLU A 143 -3.21 8.70 10.84
CA GLU A 143 -4.49 8.95 11.49
C GLU A 143 -5.05 10.32 11.07
N ALA A 144 -6.28 10.36 10.57
CA ALA A 144 -6.99 11.59 10.27
C ALA A 144 -7.24 12.34 11.59
N LYS A 145 -6.87 13.62 11.68
CA LYS A 145 -7.14 14.44 12.88
C LYS A 145 -8.65 14.54 13.12
N GLY A 146 -9.17 13.83 14.11
CA GLY A 146 -10.54 13.95 14.62
C GLY A 146 -10.66 13.47 16.07
N LYS A 147 -10.57 14.42 17.02
CA LYS A 147 -10.58 14.31 18.50
C LYS A 147 -9.48 13.44 19.15
N PRO A 148 -8.78 13.94 20.19
CA PRO A 148 -7.80 13.15 20.93
C PRO A 148 -8.53 12.05 21.72
N THR A 149 -8.44 10.80 21.27
CA THR A 149 -8.86 9.67 22.10
C THR A 149 -7.83 9.50 23.20
N ALA A 150 -8.27 9.66 24.44
CA ALA A 150 -7.48 9.52 25.65
C ALA A 150 -6.65 8.23 25.62
N LYS A 151 -5.38 8.35 25.99
CA LYS A 151 -4.44 7.24 26.14
C LYS A 151 -5.10 6.16 27.01
N LYS A 152 -5.33 4.96 26.46
CA LYS A 152 -5.47 3.76 27.31
C LYS A 152 -4.05 3.30 27.62
N GLU A 153 -3.62 3.55 28.85
CA GLU A 153 -2.41 2.94 29.39
C GLU A 153 -2.52 1.41 29.28
N PRO A 154 -1.41 0.70 29.02
CA PRO A 154 -1.42 -0.76 29.05
C PRO A 154 -1.74 -1.21 30.48
N ALA A 155 -2.75 -2.08 30.62
CA ALA A 155 -3.07 -2.73 31.88
C ALA A 155 -1.82 -3.47 32.38
N HIS A 156 -1.22 -2.98 33.45
CA HIS A 156 -0.22 -3.72 34.21
C HIS A 156 -0.92 -4.93 34.81
N SER A 157 -0.63 -6.13 34.30
CA SER A 157 -0.92 -7.38 34.99
C SER A 157 0.00 -7.45 36.21
N GLY A 158 -0.47 -6.89 37.34
CA GLY A 158 0.15 -7.11 38.63
C GLY A 158 -0.17 -8.52 39.12
N GLU A 159 0.70 -9.48 38.84
CA GLU A 159 0.79 -10.68 39.66
C GLU A 159 1.68 -10.38 40.86
N GLY A 160 1.02 -10.13 41.98
CA GLY A 160 1.64 -9.91 43.27
C GLY A 160 2.33 -11.18 43.74
N LYS A 161 3.60 -11.04 44.11
CA LYS A 161 4.23 -11.89 45.14
C LYS A 161 3.39 -11.80 46.41
N LYS A 162 2.96 -12.94 46.94
CA LYS A 162 2.71 -13.11 48.37
C LYS A 162 3.61 -14.24 48.87
N HIS A 163 4.45 -13.88 49.83
CA HIS A 163 5.12 -14.78 50.74
C HIS A 163 4.12 -15.29 51.76
N ASP A 164 4.20 -16.59 52.05
CA ASP A 164 4.06 -17.20 53.38
C ASP A 164 4.93 -18.45 53.39
#